data_AF-A0A6V8LNA8-F1
#
_entry.id   AF-A0A6V8LNA8-F1
#
_cell.length_a   1.000
_cell.length_b   1.000
_cell.length_c   1.000
_cell.angle_alpha   90.00
_cell.angle_beta   90.00
_cell.angle_gamma   90.00
#
_symmetry.space_group_name_H-M   'P 1'
#
loop_
_entity.id
_entity.type
_entity.pdbx_description
1 polymer ?
#
loop_
_entity_poly.entity_id
_entity_poly.type
_entity_poly.pdbx_seq_one_letter_code
_entity_poly.pdbx_strand_id
1 'polypeptide(L)'
;MSPKVHAAQGALSAAILYPFIGNDALLFGLTVFFIDLDHLIPFVRDCRSLDPKRFFAYHRAVHDYDDYLALSWFHTAEFMLLLWALGFWRHEFRVMLAACLFHILFDVIKALHMGKPFLRAYSFVEYALRREGKRTRHTA
;
A
#
# COMPACT_ATOMS: atom_id res chain seq x y z
N MET A 1 -8.35 0.20 -5.25
CA MET A 1 -9.50 0.95 -5.81
C MET A 1 -9.16 1.28 -7.26
N SER A 2 -9.88 2.15 -7.98
CA SER A 2 -9.42 2.57 -9.32
C SER A 2 -8.24 3.56 -9.19
N PRO A 3 -7.35 3.70 -10.19
CA PRO A 3 -6.20 4.61 -10.07
C PRO A 3 -6.64 6.08 -9.96
N LYS A 4 -7.84 6.40 -10.44
CA LYS A 4 -8.45 7.72 -10.26
C LYS A 4 -8.73 8.03 -8.79
N VAL A 5 -9.13 7.02 -8.00
CA VAL A 5 -9.37 7.18 -6.56
C VAL A 5 -8.05 7.39 -5.82
N HIS A 6 -7.01 6.61 -6.15
CA HIS A 6 -5.68 6.78 -5.53
C HIS A 6 -5.05 8.13 -5.90
N ALA A 7 -5.15 8.56 -7.17
CA ALA A 7 -4.70 9.88 -7.60
C ALA A 7 -5.50 11.01 -6.93
N ALA A 8 -6.82 10.87 -6.81
CA ALA A 8 -7.65 11.83 -6.09
C ALA A 8 -7.31 11.88 -4.60
N GLN A 9 -7.05 10.74 -3.96
CA GLN A 9 -6.64 10.69 -2.55
C GLN A 9 -5.30 11.39 -2.33
N GLY A 10 -4.31 11.17 -3.19
CA GLY A 10 -3.02 11.87 -3.14
C GLY A 10 -3.17 13.38 -3.39
N ALA A 11 -3.89 13.78 -4.42
CA ALA A 11 -4.09 15.19 -4.75
C ALA A 11 -4.93 15.94 -3.70
N LEU A 12 -6.00 15.32 -3.21
CA LEU A 12 -6.89 15.92 -2.22
C LEU A 12 -6.21 16.02 -0.85
N SER A 13 -5.49 14.98 -0.42
CA SER A 13 -4.72 15.05 0.83
C SER A 13 -3.63 16.12 0.77
N ALA A 14 -2.90 16.24 -0.34
CA ALA A 14 -1.95 17.33 -0.55
C ALA A 14 -2.62 18.71 -0.49
N ALA A 15 -3.73 18.92 -1.21
CA ALA A 15 -4.43 20.20 -1.24
C ALA A 15 -4.95 20.61 0.15
N ILE A 16 -5.52 19.67 0.90
CA ILE A 16 -6.03 19.90 2.26
C ILE A 16 -4.89 20.20 3.23
N LEU A 17 -3.74 19.52 3.10
CA LEU A 17 -2.62 19.68 4.02
C LEU A 17 -1.73 20.88 3.71
N TYR A 18 -1.74 21.39 2.47
CA TYR A 18 -0.88 22.49 2.03
C TYR A 18 -0.89 23.73 2.96
N PRO A 19 -2.03 24.20 3.48
CA PRO A 19 -2.05 25.34 4.41
C PRO A 19 -1.32 25.09 5.74
N PHE A 20 -1.12 23.82 6.12
CA PHE A 20 -0.55 23.44 7.42
C PHE A 20 0.92 23.02 7.32
N ILE A 21 1.32 22.37 6.23
CA ILE A 21 2.67 21.80 6.06
C ILE A 21 3.42 22.36 4.84
N GLY A 22 2.82 23.30 4.11
CA GLY A 22 3.44 23.96 2.97
C GLY A 22 3.90 22.98 1.89
N ASN A 23 5.14 23.14 1.43
CA ASN A 23 5.72 22.32 0.34
C ASN A 23 5.79 20.82 0.67
N ASP A 24 5.80 20.45 1.95
CA ASP A 24 5.78 19.04 2.36
C ASP A 24 4.48 18.35 1.93
N ALA A 25 3.41 19.09 1.68
CA ALA A 25 2.16 18.54 1.18
C ALA A 25 2.29 17.89 -0.20
N LEU A 26 3.18 18.40 -1.07
CA LEU A 26 3.46 17.78 -2.36
C LEU A 26 4.15 16.42 -2.16
N LEU A 27 5.19 16.37 -1.33
CA LEU A 27 5.90 15.14 -1.01
C LEU A 27 4.95 14.13 -0.34
N PHE A 28 4.11 14.60 0.58
CA PHE A 28 3.09 13.79 1.24
C PHE A 28 2.13 13.17 0.22
N GLY A 29 1.51 13.98 -0.64
CA GLY A 29 0.56 13.49 -1.64
C GLY A 29 1.17 12.53 -2.65
N LEU A 30 2.39 12.82 -3.12
CA LEU A 30 3.13 11.90 -3.98
C LEU A 30 3.43 10.57 -3.28
N THR A 31 3.81 10.62 -2.00
CA THR A 31 4.05 9.39 -1.22
C THR A 31 2.76 8.58 -1.04
N VAL A 32 1.63 9.22 -0.72
CA VAL A 32 0.31 8.58 -0.64
C VAL A 32 -0.08 7.89 -1.95
N PHE A 33 0.31 8.44 -3.10
CA PHE A 33 0.06 7.83 -4.40
C PHE A 33 1.04 6.68 -4.70
N PHE A 34 2.33 6.87 -4.41
CA PHE A 34 3.38 5.92 -4.80
C PHE A 34 3.50 4.70 -3.90
N ILE A 35 3.00 4.75 -2.67
CA ILE A 35 3.02 3.61 -1.76
C ILE A 35 2.34 2.36 -2.37
N ASP A 36 1.30 2.54 -3.18
CA ASP A 36 0.59 1.43 -3.85
C ASP A 36 1.32 0.84 -5.05
N LEU A 37 2.43 1.43 -5.51
CA LEU A 37 3.20 0.84 -6.60
C LEU A 37 3.76 -0.54 -6.25
N ASP A 38 3.92 -0.85 -4.96
CA ASP A 38 4.34 -2.18 -4.51
C ASP A 38 3.34 -3.29 -4.91
N HIS A 39 2.09 -2.95 -5.24
CA HIS A 39 1.07 -3.87 -5.74
C HIS A 39 1.33 -4.32 -7.19
N LEU A 40 2.19 -3.63 -7.93
CA LEU A 40 2.61 -4.07 -9.25
C LEU A 40 3.46 -5.33 -9.17
N ILE A 41 4.21 -5.52 -8.08
CA ILE A 41 5.10 -6.68 -7.91
C ILE A 41 4.31 -8.01 -7.97
N PRO A 42 3.28 -8.25 -7.12
CA PRO A 42 2.50 -9.49 -7.21
C PRO A 42 1.77 -9.62 -8.54
N PHE A 43 1.27 -8.51 -9.10
CA PHE A 43 0.60 -8.53 -10.40
C PHE A 43 1.53 -8.95 -11.54
N VAL A 44 2.72 -8.36 -11.66
CA VAL A 44 3.70 -8.70 -12.70
C VAL A 44 4.19 -10.13 -12.52
N ARG A 45 4.44 -10.55 -11.28
CA ARG A 45 4.85 -11.92 -10.95
C ARG A 45 3.82 -12.96 -11.40
N ASP A 46 2.54 -12.71 -11.15
CA ASP A 46 1.47 -13.69 -11.35
C ASP A 46 0.88 -13.62 -12.78
N CYS A 47 0.69 -12.41 -13.32
CA CYS A 47 0.07 -12.20 -14.63
C CYS A 47 1.05 -12.02 -15.78
N ARG A 48 2.35 -11.80 -15.50
CA ARG A 48 3.40 -11.45 -16.49
C ARG A 48 2.96 -10.33 -17.43
N SER A 49 2.32 -9.30 -16.86
CA SER A 49 1.71 -8.22 -17.61
C SER A 49 1.94 -6.88 -16.92
N LEU A 50 1.94 -5.80 -17.71
CA LEU A 50 1.89 -4.41 -17.25
C LEU A 50 0.62 -3.70 -17.72
N ASP A 51 -0.37 -4.45 -18.25
CA ASP A 51 -1.63 -3.88 -18.69
C ASP A 51 -2.43 -3.33 -17.48
N PRO A 52 -2.68 -2.00 -17.42
CA PRO A 52 -3.43 -1.40 -16.32
C PRO A 52 -4.83 -2.00 -16.15
N LYS A 53 -5.52 -2.38 -17.24
CA LYS A 53 -6.86 -2.97 -17.14
C LYS A 53 -6.82 -4.30 -16.41
N ARG A 54 -5.85 -5.16 -16.76
CA ARG A 54 -5.62 -6.44 -16.08
C ARG A 54 -5.17 -6.23 -14.64
N PHE A 55 -4.38 -5.21 -14.33
CA PHE A 55 -4.00 -4.86 -12.96
C PHE A 55 -5.23 -4.58 -12.07
N PHE A 56 -6.18 -3.76 -12.54
CA PHE A 56 -7.41 -3.48 -11.77
C PHE A 56 -8.37 -4.67 -11.71
N ALA A 57 -8.39 -5.53 -12.73
CA ALA A 57 -9.15 -6.77 -12.68
C ALA A 57 -8.55 -7.74 -11.64
N TYR A 58 -7.22 -7.91 -11.65
CA TYR A 58 -6.47 -8.73 -10.70
C TYR A 58 -6.75 -8.31 -9.26
N HIS A 59 -6.57 -7.02 -8.93
CA HIS A 59 -6.77 -6.54 -7.55
C HIS A 59 -8.22 -6.53 -7.10
N ARG A 60 -9.18 -6.61 -8.02
CA ARG A 60 -10.59 -6.86 -7.66
C ARG A 60 -10.82 -8.33 -7.32
N ALA A 61 -10.34 -9.25 -8.16
CA ALA A 61 -10.53 -10.69 -8.00
C ALA A 61 -9.76 -11.27 -6.80
N VAL A 62 -8.58 -10.74 -6.49
CA VAL A 62 -7.74 -11.23 -5.37
C VAL A 62 -8.48 -11.18 -4.03
N HIS A 63 -9.41 -10.24 -3.84
CA HIS A 63 -10.20 -10.14 -2.62
C HIS A 63 -11.21 -11.29 -2.43
N ASP A 64 -11.51 -12.05 -3.48
CA ASP A 64 -12.47 -13.16 -3.44
C ASP A 64 -11.85 -14.47 -2.93
N TYR A 65 -10.52 -14.53 -2.80
CA TYR A 65 -9.81 -15.70 -2.27
C TYR A 65 -9.55 -15.56 -0.78
N ASP A 66 -10.21 -16.39 0.04
CA ASP A 66 -10.08 -16.35 1.50
C ASP A 66 -8.72 -16.84 2.02
N ASP A 67 -8.02 -17.65 1.23
CA ASP A 67 -6.69 -18.17 1.54
C ASP A 67 -5.55 -17.32 0.95
N TYR A 68 -5.86 -16.21 0.26
CA TYR A 68 -4.85 -15.38 -0.35
C TYR A 68 -4.11 -14.51 0.66
N LEU A 69 -2.78 -14.55 0.62
CA LEU A 69 -1.91 -13.71 1.44
C LEU A 69 -1.08 -12.77 0.56
N ALA A 70 -1.43 -11.48 0.60
CA ALA A 70 -0.66 -10.43 -0.05
C ALA A 70 0.54 -9.99 0.79
N LEU A 71 1.66 -9.69 0.13
CA LEU A 71 2.77 -8.92 0.69
C LEU A 71 2.92 -7.63 -0.12
N SER A 72 2.71 -6.51 0.55
CA SER A 72 2.89 -5.17 -0.01
C SER A 72 4.04 -4.52 0.75
N TRP A 73 5.20 -4.43 0.09
CA TRP A 73 6.48 -4.09 0.73
C TRP A 73 6.44 -2.74 1.45
N PHE A 74 5.84 -1.73 0.83
CA PHE A 74 5.74 -0.39 1.41
C PHE A 74 4.66 -0.28 2.49
N HIS A 75 3.89 -1.34 2.71
CA HIS A 75 2.89 -1.45 3.77
C HIS A 75 3.38 -2.29 4.97
N THR A 76 4.65 -2.68 4.97
CA THR A 76 5.25 -3.48 6.04
C THR A 76 5.73 -2.60 7.20
N ALA A 77 5.66 -3.15 8.42
CA ALA A 77 6.23 -2.55 9.62
C ALA A 77 7.73 -2.30 9.47
N GLU A 78 8.46 -3.18 8.79
CA GLU A 78 9.89 -3.01 8.51
C GLU A 78 10.15 -1.77 7.63
N PHE A 79 9.31 -1.51 6.63
CA PHE A 79 9.44 -0.28 5.83
C PHE A 79 9.09 0.97 6.65
N MET A 80 8.09 0.91 7.53
CA MET A 80 7.78 2.02 8.45
C MET A 80 8.94 2.29 9.40
N LEU A 81 9.54 1.25 9.97
CA LEU A 81 10.70 1.36 10.85
C LEU A 81 11.92 1.94 10.12
N LEU A 82 12.13 1.56 8.85
CA LEU A 82 13.16 2.14 8.02
C LEU A 82 12.94 3.64 7.81
N LEU A 83 11.74 4.07 7.41
CA LEU A 83 11.43 5.50 7.24
C LEU A 83 11.57 6.27 8.56
N TRP A 84 11.17 5.68 9.67
CA TRP A 84 11.36 6.26 10.99
C TRP A 84 12.84 6.46 11.33
N ALA A 85 13.68 5.43 11.12
CA ALA A 85 15.12 5.51 11.36
C ALA A 85 15.80 6.55 10.45
N LEU A 86 15.45 6.58 9.16
CA LEU A 86 15.97 7.57 8.22
C LEU A 86 15.46 8.99 8.54
N GLY A 87 14.31 9.11 9.20
CA GLY A 87 13.73 10.36 9.68
C GLY A 87 14.58 11.11 10.73
N PHE A 88 15.54 10.43 11.38
CA PHE A 88 16.55 11.09 12.22
C PHE A 88 17.59 11.85 11.38
N TRP A 89 17.83 11.43 10.14
CA TRP A 89 18.84 12.02 9.26
C TRP A 89 18.27 13.10 8.33
N ARG A 90 17.04 12.89 7.82
CA ARG A 90 16.40 13.76 6.83
C ARG A 90 14.93 13.93 7.16
N HIS A 91 14.46 15.18 7.16
CA HIS A 91 13.07 15.52 7.48
C HIS A 91 12.08 14.89 6.50
N GLU A 92 12.46 14.77 5.24
CA GLU A 92 11.64 14.24 4.16
C GLU A 92 11.13 12.82 4.46
N PHE A 93 11.92 11.98 5.12
CA PHE A 93 11.47 10.63 5.50
C PHE A 93 10.41 10.64 6.59
N ARG A 94 10.34 11.67 7.43
CA ARG A 94 9.24 11.84 8.40
C ARG A 94 7.94 12.20 7.69
N VAL A 95 8.02 13.04 6.65
CA VAL A 95 6.87 13.37 5.79
C VAL A 95 6.39 12.11 5.07
N MET A 96 7.32 11.34 4.49
CA MET A 96 6.99 10.08 3.82
C MET A 96 6.39 9.06 4.80
N LEU A 97 6.95 8.93 6.01
CA LEU A 97 6.40 8.05 7.05
C LEU A 97 4.96 8.45 7.39
N ALA A 98 4.70 9.74 7.63
CA ALA A 98 3.36 10.23 7.93
C ALA A 98 2.38 9.94 6.78
N ALA A 99 2.81 10.14 5.53
CA ALA A 99 2.02 9.81 4.35
C ALA A 99 1.72 8.32 4.23
N CYS A 100 2.71 7.46 4.50
CA CYS A 100 2.51 6.02 4.48
C CYS A 100 1.55 5.55 5.56
N LEU A 101 1.71 6.02 6.80
CA LEU A 101 0.82 5.69 7.91
C LEU A 101 -0.62 6.17 7.64
N PHE A 102 -0.77 7.37 7.08
CA PHE A 102 -2.06 7.89 6.64
C PHE A 102 -2.70 6.97 5.60
N HIS A 103 -1.96 6.56 4.56
CA HIS A 103 -2.48 5.65 3.55
C HIS A 103 -2.90 4.29 4.16
N ILE A 104 -2.01 3.68 4.95
CA ILE A 104 -2.24 2.37 5.60
C ILE A 104 -3.49 2.42 6.49
N LEU A 105 -3.76 3.52 7.18
CA LEU A 105 -4.97 3.69 7.98
C LEU A 105 -6.25 3.48 7.14
N PHE A 106 -6.34 4.09 5.95
CA PHE A 106 -7.50 3.90 5.07
C PHE A 106 -7.59 2.47 4.52
N ASP A 107 -6.46 1.86 4.24
CA ASP A 107 -6.38 0.46 3.82
C ASP A 107 -6.89 -0.49 4.90
N VAL A 108 -6.51 -0.27 6.16
CA VAL A 108 -6.99 -1.03 7.33
C VAL A 108 -8.49 -0.81 7.52
N ILE A 109 -8.97 0.44 7.49
CA ILE A 109 -10.39 0.77 7.60
C ILE A 109 -11.19 0.06 6.50
N LYS A 110 -10.71 0.07 5.25
CA LYS A 110 -11.34 -0.65 4.14
C LYS A 110 -11.36 -2.16 4.39
N ALA A 111 -10.25 -2.74 4.81
CA ALA A 111 -10.15 -4.18 5.10
C ALA A 111 -11.11 -4.61 6.23
N LEU A 112 -11.26 -3.79 7.26
CA LEU A 112 -12.23 -4.00 8.34
C LEU A 112 -13.68 -3.95 7.82
N HIS A 113 -14.02 -2.95 7.01
CA HIS A 113 -15.35 -2.86 6.38
C HIS A 113 -15.66 -4.06 5.46
N MET A 114 -14.64 -4.66 4.86
CA MET A 114 -14.79 -5.88 4.05
C MET A 114 -14.85 -7.17 4.90
N GLY A 115 -14.69 -7.08 6.23
CA GLY A 115 -14.60 -8.25 7.12
C GLY A 115 -13.32 -9.08 6.93
N LYS A 116 -12.30 -8.54 6.25
CA LYS A 116 -11.04 -9.23 5.93
C LYS A 116 -9.81 -8.48 6.46
N PRO A 117 -9.68 -8.23 7.79
CA PRO A 117 -8.57 -7.45 8.35
C PRO A 117 -7.20 -8.07 8.11
N PHE A 118 -7.12 -9.38 7.89
CA PHE A 118 -5.86 -10.10 7.72
C PHE A 118 -5.59 -10.52 6.27
N LEU A 119 -6.20 -9.87 5.28
CA LEU A 119 -5.99 -10.16 3.86
C LEU A 119 -4.54 -9.91 3.39
N ARG A 120 -3.82 -9.05 4.11
CA ARG A 120 -2.41 -8.70 3.89
C ARG A 120 -1.58 -9.09 5.10
N ALA A 121 -0.30 -9.39 4.89
CA ALA A 121 0.70 -9.39 5.96
C ALA A 121 1.23 -7.97 6.19
N TYR A 122 1.21 -7.52 7.43
CA TYR A 122 1.69 -6.21 7.88
C TYR A 122 3.19 -6.20 8.20
N SER A 123 3.87 -7.34 8.12
CA SER A 123 5.33 -7.44 8.22
C SER A 123 5.89 -8.57 7.36
N PHE A 124 7.18 -8.51 7.02
CA PHE A 124 7.85 -9.62 6.35
C PHE A 124 7.91 -10.86 7.25
N VAL A 125 8.10 -10.67 8.55
CA VAL A 125 8.07 -11.76 9.54
C VAL A 125 6.70 -12.44 9.56
N GLU A 126 5.63 -11.65 9.64
CA GLU A 126 4.26 -12.16 9.60
C GLU A 126 4.01 -12.90 8.29
N TYR A 127 4.46 -12.36 7.15
CA TYR A 127 4.33 -13.02 5.86
C TYR A 127 5.03 -14.38 5.84
N ALA A 128 6.25 -14.46 6.37
CA ALA A 128 7.03 -15.70 6.42
C ALA A 128 6.35 -16.78 7.27
N LEU A 129 5.67 -16.39 8.36
CA LEU A 129 4.93 -17.30 9.24
C LEU A 129 3.58 -17.72 8.63
N ARG A 130 2.83 -16.78 8.06
CA ARG A 130 1.46 -17.03 7.57
C ARG A 130 1.39 -17.60 6.16
N ARG A 131 2.48 -17.55 5.37
CA ARG A 131 2.48 -18.06 3.99
C ARG A 131 2.32 -19.58 3.92
N GLU A 132 2.66 -20.29 4.99
CA GLU A 132 2.48 -21.74 5.04
C GLU A 132 0.98 -22.07 5.00
N GLY A 133 0.58 -22.93 4.07
CA GLY A 133 -0.83 -23.28 3.86
C GLY A 133 -1.69 -22.19 3.21
N LYS A 134 -1.09 -21.08 2.73
CA LYS A 134 -1.82 -19.99 2.05
C LYS A 134 -1.47 -19.84 0.59
N ARG A 135 -2.42 -19.30 -0.19
CA ARG A 135 -2.20 -18.93 -1.57
C ARG A 135 -1.42 -17.62 -1.63
N THR A 136 -0.18 -17.68 -2.09
CA THR A 136 0.66 -16.48 -2.26
C THR A 136 0.73 -15.99 -3.70
N ARG A 137 0.13 -16.73 -4.64
CA ARG A 137 0.09 -16.41 -6.08
C ARG A 137 -1.32 -16.62 -6.62
N HIS A 138 -1.75 -15.72 -7.47
CA HIS A 138 -2.97 -15.89 -8.25
C HIS A 138 -2.60 -16.53 -9.60
N THR A 139 -2.43 -17.85 -9.62
CA THR A 139 -2.35 -18.61 -10.88
C THR A 139 -3.75 -18.73 -11.45
N ALA A 140 -3.99 -18.13 -12.61
CA ALA A 140 -4.99 -18.65 -13.54
C ALA A 140 -4.40 -19.84 -14.29
#